data_AF-A0A9X3S6F5-F1
#
_entry.id   AF-A0A9X3S6F5-F1
#
_cell.length_a   1.000
_cell.length_b   1.000
_cell.length_c   1.000
_cell.angle_alpha   90.00
_cell.angle_beta   90.00
_cell.angle_gamma   90.00
#
_symmetry.space_group_name_H-M   'P 1'
#
loop_
_entity.id
_entity.type
_entity.pdbx_description
1 polymer ?
#
loop_
_entity_poly.entity_id
_entity_poly.type
_entity_poly.pdbx_seq_one_letter_code
_entity_poly.pdbx_strand_id
1 'polypeptide(L)'
;MAEPITQARLRALSAVHPQQGRVLSVFLNLDPTSFATPAARSSAITSVITAAAHKVDESEGLTHDERLGLRDDVERVREVLEGSDIAQNGTRAVAVYACGSEGLLDVIKLRRPVDNKVVLDRTAFVEPLVVQGTDERWMVLLVNRRAARLFFGPGDALEETDRLVDDVHQQHGKGGWSQSNYQRSVDKEVSDHLQNAADLAFKLYKTQGADRVLVGVPGELLTELKSKLHPYLIERAAGKINVDVENASLDDVCAAARPEITAHNMRSEREVLDRLQQGVGAGGRGAAGIEEVLDALNQARVETLLISENFRASGRVDFQAGLLLPDNAEGGEPVADIVEPAIEKAIEQSASALVVRHHTDLEPMGGIGALLRF
;
A
#
# COMPACT_ATOMS: atom_id res chain seq x y z
N MET A 1 14.53 6.40 4.21
CA MET A 1 13.57 5.34 3.80
C MET A 1 12.47 5.99 2.97
N ALA A 2 11.95 5.31 1.95
CA ALA A 2 10.72 5.75 1.29
C ALA A 2 9.58 5.76 2.33
N GLU A 3 8.87 6.87 2.47
CA GLU A 3 7.68 6.90 3.32
C GLU A 3 6.58 6.06 2.68
N PRO A 4 5.88 5.22 3.46
CA PRO A 4 4.87 4.32 2.93
C PRO A 4 3.65 5.08 2.40
N ILE A 5 3.02 4.55 1.36
CA ILE A 5 1.70 4.99 0.92
C ILE A 5 0.69 4.59 2.01
N THR A 6 0.25 5.58 2.80
CA THR A 6 -0.75 5.38 3.85
C THR A 6 -2.10 5.94 3.43
N GLN A 7 -3.19 5.38 3.95
CA GLN A 7 -4.54 5.90 3.70
C GLN A 7 -4.69 7.35 4.19
N ALA A 8 -4.01 7.73 5.27
CA ALA A 8 -4.01 9.11 5.77
C ALA A 8 -3.36 10.08 4.77
N ARG A 9 -2.26 9.66 4.14
CA ARG A 9 -1.57 10.46 3.11
C ARG A 9 -2.41 10.57 1.83
N LEU A 10 -3.02 9.47 1.39
CA LEU A 10 -3.96 9.49 0.27
C LEU A 10 -5.12 10.46 0.52
N ARG A 11 -5.72 10.41 1.73
CA ARG A 11 -6.77 11.37 2.13
C ARG A 11 -6.27 12.81 2.15
N ALA A 12 -5.06 13.05 2.64
CA ALA A 12 -4.48 14.39 2.67
C ALA A 12 -4.29 14.95 1.26
N LEU A 13 -3.86 14.14 0.29
CA LEU A 13 -3.72 14.53 -1.11
C LEU A 13 -5.07 14.79 -1.78
N SER A 14 -6.03 13.86 -1.64
CA SER A 14 -7.38 14.01 -2.20
C SER A 14 -8.14 15.19 -1.57
N ALA A 15 -7.78 15.62 -0.36
CA ALA A 15 -8.41 16.79 0.26
C ALA A 15 -7.95 18.14 -0.34
N VAL A 16 -6.87 18.17 -1.13
CA VAL A 16 -6.34 19.42 -1.70
C VAL A 16 -7.20 19.88 -2.88
N HIS A 17 -8.01 20.90 -2.63
CA HIS A 17 -8.93 21.51 -3.59
C HIS A 17 -8.61 23.01 -3.74
N PRO A 18 -7.63 23.39 -4.58
CA PRO A 18 -7.33 24.78 -4.82
C PRO A 18 -8.56 25.55 -5.32
N GLN A 19 -8.90 26.66 -4.65
CA GLN A 19 -9.94 27.56 -5.14
C GLN A 19 -9.51 28.31 -6.42
N GLN A 20 -8.19 28.45 -6.60
CA GLN A 20 -7.55 29.09 -7.75
C GLN A 20 -6.32 28.27 -8.16
N GLY A 21 -6.12 28.10 -9.46
CA GLY A 21 -5.07 27.27 -10.02
C GLY A 21 -5.46 25.79 -10.16
N ARG A 22 -4.45 24.93 -10.20
CA ARG A 22 -4.57 23.48 -10.44
C ARG A 22 -3.47 22.75 -9.66
N VAL A 23 -3.68 21.46 -9.39
CA VAL A 23 -2.68 20.57 -8.82
C VAL A 23 -1.87 19.94 -9.95
N LEU A 24 -0.55 20.09 -9.89
CA LEU A 24 0.38 19.42 -10.77
C LEU A 24 0.77 18.07 -10.15
N SER A 25 0.46 16.97 -10.83
CA SER A 25 0.86 15.61 -10.44
C SER A 25 1.81 15.03 -11.48
N VAL A 26 3.05 14.74 -11.09
CA VAL A 26 4.12 14.23 -11.96
C VAL A 26 4.59 12.87 -11.49
N PHE A 27 4.55 11.89 -12.39
CA PHE A 27 5.01 10.53 -12.17
C PHE A 27 6.23 10.29 -13.04
N LEU A 28 7.31 9.82 -12.41
CA LEU A 28 8.55 9.50 -13.08
C LEU A 28 8.94 8.05 -12.75
N ASN A 29 9.07 7.25 -13.79
CA ASN A 29 9.62 5.91 -13.73
C ASN A 29 11.13 5.99 -13.45
N LEU A 30 11.59 5.21 -12.46
CA LEU A 30 12.97 5.10 -12.03
C LEU A 30 13.47 3.65 -12.08
N ASP A 31 12.78 2.77 -12.81
CA ASP A 31 13.15 1.37 -12.95
C ASP A 31 14.55 1.27 -13.59
N PRO A 32 15.55 0.65 -12.92
CA PRO A 32 16.88 0.51 -13.48
C PRO A 32 16.93 -0.23 -14.81
N THR A 33 15.94 -1.09 -15.09
CA THR A 33 15.84 -1.81 -16.37
C THR A 33 15.47 -0.88 -17.52
N SER A 34 14.73 0.19 -17.25
CA SER A 34 14.37 1.23 -18.21
C SER A 34 15.36 2.39 -18.22
N PHE A 35 16.06 2.64 -17.11
CA PHE A 35 16.99 3.76 -16.93
C PHE A 35 18.31 3.32 -16.28
N ALA A 36 19.13 2.58 -17.03
CA ALA A 36 20.40 2.04 -16.56
C ALA A 36 21.51 3.09 -16.31
N THR A 37 21.32 4.36 -16.75
CA THR A 37 22.35 5.41 -16.67
C THR A 37 21.82 6.74 -16.13
N PRO A 38 22.67 7.56 -15.48
CA PRO A 38 22.29 8.91 -15.06
C PRO A 38 21.79 9.80 -16.21
N ALA A 39 22.38 9.69 -17.40
CA ALA A 39 21.97 10.46 -18.58
C ALA A 39 20.54 10.12 -19.05
N ALA A 40 20.16 8.84 -19.02
CA ALA A 40 18.80 8.41 -19.35
C ALA A 40 17.78 8.98 -18.36
N ARG A 41 18.14 9.04 -17.06
CA ARG A 41 17.31 9.69 -16.04
C ARG A 41 17.16 11.18 -16.27
N SER A 42 18.25 11.91 -16.53
CA SER A 42 18.18 13.36 -16.82
C SER A 42 17.31 13.65 -18.06
N SER A 43 17.38 12.79 -19.07
CA SER A 43 16.50 12.88 -20.25
C SER A 43 15.02 12.66 -19.89
N ALA A 44 14.71 11.65 -19.08
CA ALA A 44 13.34 11.39 -18.61
C ALA A 44 12.79 12.56 -17.78
N ILE A 45 13.60 13.11 -16.87
CA ILE A 45 13.25 14.30 -16.08
C ILE A 45 12.95 15.47 -17.02
N THR A 46 13.84 15.75 -17.99
CA THR A 46 13.64 16.82 -18.96
C THR A 46 12.34 16.62 -19.75
N SER A 47 12.03 15.39 -20.14
CA SER A 47 10.81 15.05 -20.88
C SER A 47 9.54 15.32 -20.05
N VAL A 48 9.47 14.85 -18.79
CA VAL A 48 8.29 15.09 -17.94
C VAL A 48 8.13 16.56 -17.58
N ILE A 49 9.23 17.28 -17.33
CA ILE A 49 9.16 18.72 -17.05
C ILE A 49 8.71 19.51 -18.28
N THR A 50 9.20 19.15 -19.47
CA THR A 50 8.74 19.77 -20.73
C THR A 50 7.25 19.51 -20.96
N ALA A 51 6.78 18.28 -20.71
CA ALA A 51 5.37 17.94 -20.80
C ALA A 51 4.51 18.71 -19.78
N ALA A 52 5.03 18.95 -18.57
CA ALA A 52 4.36 19.77 -17.56
C ALA A 52 4.24 21.23 -18.00
N ALA A 53 5.33 21.85 -18.46
CA ALA A 53 5.30 23.20 -18.98
C ALA A 53 4.30 23.35 -20.14
N HIS A 54 4.29 22.39 -21.07
CA HIS A 54 3.35 22.38 -22.19
C HIS A 54 1.88 22.33 -21.73
N LYS A 55 1.57 21.46 -20.75
CA LYS A 55 0.21 21.38 -20.17
C LYS A 55 -0.22 22.68 -19.50
N VAL A 56 0.69 23.39 -18.83
CA VAL A 56 0.40 24.71 -18.24
C VAL A 56 0.11 25.73 -19.34
N ASP A 57 0.87 25.73 -20.43
CA ASP A 57 0.68 26.67 -21.53
C ASP A 57 -0.64 26.42 -22.29
N GLU A 58 -0.99 25.16 -22.56
CA GLU A 58 -2.23 24.75 -23.23
C GLU A 58 -3.50 24.88 -22.36
N SER A 59 -3.36 25.06 -21.04
CA SER A 59 -4.52 25.09 -20.15
C SER A 59 -5.37 26.35 -20.36
N GLU A 60 -6.60 26.15 -20.80
CA GLU A 60 -7.58 27.23 -20.93
C GLU A 60 -8.19 27.62 -19.57
N GLY A 61 -8.74 28.83 -19.48
CA GLY A 61 -9.46 29.32 -18.30
C GLY A 61 -8.59 29.81 -17.13
N LEU A 62 -7.25 29.74 -17.24
CA LEU A 62 -6.34 30.24 -16.22
C LEU A 62 -6.04 31.74 -16.40
N THR A 63 -6.08 32.48 -15.29
CA THR A 63 -5.57 33.85 -15.19
C THR A 63 -4.05 33.90 -15.36
N HIS A 64 -3.50 35.11 -15.52
CA HIS A 64 -2.04 35.29 -15.63
C HIS A 64 -1.31 34.82 -14.37
N ASP A 65 -1.83 35.16 -13.19
CA ASP A 65 -1.22 34.82 -11.90
C ASP A 65 -1.27 33.31 -11.65
N GLU A 66 -2.38 32.63 -11.99
CA GLU A 66 -2.48 31.16 -11.90
C GLU A 66 -1.49 30.48 -12.84
N ARG A 67 -1.31 30.99 -14.06
CA ARG A 67 -0.29 30.47 -14.99
C ARG A 67 1.12 30.65 -14.45
N LEU A 68 1.40 31.80 -13.82
CA LEU A 68 2.70 32.07 -13.22
C LEU A 68 2.97 31.11 -12.06
N GLY A 69 2.00 30.95 -11.14
CA GLY A 69 2.11 30.01 -10.02
C GLY A 69 2.31 28.56 -10.47
N LEU A 70 1.63 28.12 -11.53
CA LEU A 70 1.84 26.79 -12.10
C LEU A 70 3.23 26.61 -12.74
N ARG A 71 3.80 27.66 -13.35
CA ARG A 71 5.18 27.63 -13.84
C ARG A 71 6.17 27.52 -12.69
N ASP A 72 5.91 28.22 -11.59
CA ASP A 72 6.71 28.08 -10.37
C ASP A 72 6.60 26.65 -9.80
N ASP A 73 5.41 26.04 -9.81
CA ASP A 73 5.22 24.64 -9.42
C ASP A 73 5.98 23.65 -10.32
N VAL A 74 6.03 23.90 -11.64
CA VAL A 74 6.85 23.09 -12.56
C VAL A 74 8.34 23.16 -12.19
N GLU A 75 8.86 24.34 -11.84
CA GLU A 75 10.25 24.50 -11.41
C GLU A 75 10.51 23.86 -10.04
N ARG A 76 9.58 23.97 -9.08
CA ARG A 76 9.66 23.26 -7.80
C ARG A 76 9.73 21.74 -8.00
N VAL A 77 8.92 21.19 -8.92
CA VAL A 77 8.96 19.76 -9.27
C VAL A 77 10.29 19.41 -9.94
N ARG A 78 10.82 20.26 -10.82
CA ARG A 78 12.15 20.05 -11.42
C ARG A 78 13.23 19.92 -10.35
N GLU A 79 13.29 20.86 -9.41
CA GLU A 79 14.27 20.86 -8.33
C GLU A 79 14.21 19.56 -7.51
N VAL A 80 13.00 19.08 -7.19
CA VAL A 80 12.80 17.80 -6.51
C VAL A 80 13.33 16.63 -7.34
N LEU A 81 12.99 16.56 -8.63
CA LEU A 81 13.38 15.45 -9.50
C LEU A 81 14.88 15.42 -9.82
N GLU A 82 15.54 16.57 -9.84
CA GLU A 82 16.99 16.67 -10.00
C GLU A 82 17.75 16.37 -8.70
N GLY A 83 17.05 16.28 -7.58
CA GLY A 83 17.58 15.90 -6.27
C GLY A 83 18.26 14.53 -6.25
N SER A 84 19.35 14.41 -5.49
CA SER A 84 20.15 13.17 -5.42
C SER A 84 19.49 12.01 -4.66
N ASP A 85 18.39 12.27 -3.96
CA ASP A 85 17.72 11.36 -3.03
C ASP A 85 16.51 10.63 -3.63
N ILE A 86 16.05 11.01 -4.82
CA ILE A 86 14.86 10.42 -5.45
C ILE A 86 15.04 8.96 -5.89
N ALA A 87 16.27 8.52 -6.16
CA ALA A 87 16.55 7.20 -6.74
C ALA A 87 17.27 6.25 -5.75
N GLN A 88 17.15 6.49 -4.45
CA GLN A 88 17.79 5.67 -3.42
C GLN A 88 16.87 4.53 -2.94
N ASN A 89 17.47 3.46 -2.41
CA ASN A 89 16.80 2.39 -1.63
C ASN A 89 15.56 1.75 -2.25
N GLY A 90 15.72 1.05 -3.38
CA GLY A 90 14.64 0.25 -3.95
C GLY A 90 13.50 1.04 -4.59
N THR A 91 13.60 2.38 -4.65
CA THR A 91 12.67 3.24 -5.37
C THR A 91 12.67 2.87 -6.86
N ARG A 92 11.50 2.53 -7.41
CA ARG A 92 11.28 2.19 -8.83
C ARG A 92 10.49 3.25 -9.57
N ALA A 93 9.86 4.18 -8.85
CA ALA A 93 9.28 5.39 -9.42
C ALA A 93 9.09 6.46 -8.33
N VAL A 94 8.81 7.70 -8.73
CA VAL A 94 8.45 8.78 -7.83
C VAL A 94 7.20 9.49 -8.34
N ALA A 95 6.28 9.82 -7.43
CA ALA A 95 5.17 10.73 -7.66
C ALA A 95 5.44 12.04 -6.92
N VAL A 96 5.33 13.16 -7.62
CA VAL A 96 5.50 14.50 -7.06
C VAL A 96 4.22 15.28 -7.29
N TYR A 97 3.66 15.83 -6.22
CA TYR A 97 2.47 16.68 -6.24
C TYR A 97 2.86 18.09 -5.87
N ALA A 98 2.44 19.09 -6.65
CA ALA A 98 2.71 20.49 -6.37
C ALA A 98 1.46 21.35 -6.58
N CYS A 99 1.19 22.22 -5.62
CA CYS A 99 0.21 23.30 -5.74
C CYS A 99 0.63 24.43 -4.80
N GLY A 100 1.26 25.47 -5.35
CA GLY A 100 1.83 26.56 -4.57
C GLY A 100 0.81 27.34 -3.76
N SER A 101 -0.39 27.55 -4.30
CA SER A 101 -1.50 28.26 -3.64
C SER A 101 -2.00 27.56 -2.37
N GLU A 102 -1.92 26.24 -2.33
CA GLU A 102 -2.31 25.39 -1.19
C GLU A 102 -1.11 24.94 -0.34
N GLY A 103 0.11 25.43 -0.65
CA GLY A 103 1.34 25.04 0.04
C GLY A 103 1.73 23.57 -0.17
N LEU A 104 1.15 22.89 -1.17
CA LEU A 104 1.43 21.49 -1.46
C LEU A 104 2.76 21.36 -2.21
N LEU A 105 3.64 20.53 -1.66
CA LEU A 105 4.75 19.88 -2.35
C LEU A 105 5.02 18.55 -1.68
N ASP A 106 4.49 17.47 -2.25
CA ASP A 106 4.59 16.14 -1.68
C ASP A 106 5.34 15.19 -2.61
N VAL A 107 6.23 14.36 -2.04
CA VAL A 107 7.11 13.44 -2.78
C VAL A 107 6.93 12.03 -2.26
N ILE A 108 6.44 11.15 -3.13
CA ILE A 108 6.13 9.75 -2.79
C ILE A 108 7.01 8.83 -3.61
N LYS A 109 7.82 8.03 -2.92
CA LYS A 109 8.71 7.04 -3.54
C LYS A 109 7.95 5.72 -3.68
N LEU A 110 7.82 5.23 -4.90
CA LEU A 110 7.07 4.04 -5.25
C LEU A 110 8.01 2.85 -5.45
N ARG A 111 7.58 1.67 -4.98
CA ARG A 111 8.37 0.43 -5.06
C ARG A 111 8.13 -0.37 -6.33
N ARG A 112 7.06 -0.09 -7.07
CA ARG A 112 6.86 -0.62 -8.42
C ARG A 112 6.95 0.51 -9.45
N PRO A 113 7.42 0.22 -10.67
CA PRO A 113 7.40 1.20 -11.75
C PRO A 113 5.97 1.68 -12.00
N VAL A 114 5.88 2.93 -12.48
CA VAL A 114 4.68 3.51 -13.09
C VAL A 114 5.11 4.14 -14.40
N ASP A 115 4.16 4.39 -15.30
CA ASP A 115 4.47 5.13 -16.52
C ASP A 115 4.78 6.60 -16.21
N ASN A 116 5.65 7.19 -17.01
CA ASN A 116 5.88 8.64 -16.97
C ASN A 116 4.56 9.34 -17.33
N LYS A 117 4.04 10.15 -16.40
CA LYS A 117 2.75 10.82 -16.60
C LYS A 117 2.78 12.19 -15.95
N VAL A 118 2.16 13.15 -16.63
CA VAL A 118 1.93 14.48 -16.08
C VAL A 118 0.44 14.77 -16.15
N VAL A 119 -0.14 15.12 -15.00
CA VAL A 119 -1.54 15.49 -14.86
C VAL A 119 -1.60 16.88 -14.25
N LEU A 120 -2.47 17.72 -14.81
CA LEU A 120 -2.72 19.07 -14.33
C LEU A 120 -4.23 19.22 -14.22
N ASP A 121 -4.74 19.11 -13.00
CA ASP A 121 -6.18 19.01 -12.74
C ASP A 121 -6.60 19.84 -11.53
N ARG A 122 -7.90 19.87 -11.22
CA ARG A 122 -8.44 20.57 -10.06
C ARG A 122 -8.03 19.93 -8.73
N THR A 123 -7.68 18.64 -8.75
CA THR A 123 -7.30 17.85 -7.58
C THR A 123 -6.07 16.97 -7.89
N ALA A 124 -5.50 16.37 -6.84
CA ALA A 124 -4.33 15.51 -6.96
C ALA A 124 -4.68 14.18 -7.64
N PHE A 125 -3.92 13.76 -8.65
CA PHE A 125 -4.13 12.49 -9.35
C PHE A 125 -3.64 11.31 -8.49
N VAL A 126 -4.53 10.52 -7.91
CA VAL A 126 -4.21 9.51 -6.87
C VAL A 126 -4.33 8.05 -7.32
N GLU A 127 -4.97 7.75 -8.47
CA GLU A 127 -5.12 6.40 -9.02
C GLU A 127 -3.80 5.61 -8.99
N PRO A 128 -2.65 6.12 -9.47
CA PRO A 128 -1.42 5.34 -9.46
C PRO A 128 -0.97 4.94 -8.06
N LEU A 129 -1.25 5.75 -7.03
CA LEU A 129 -0.91 5.42 -5.65
C LEU A 129 -1.82 4.30 -5.10
N VAL A 130 -3.10 4.31 -5.47
CA VAL A 130 -4.05 3.24 -5.10
C VAL A 130 -3.73 1.95 -5.83
N VAL A 131 -3.37 2.03 -7.11
CA VAL A 131 -2.89 0.88 -7.90
C VAL A 131 -1.64 0.29 -7.27
N GLN A 132 -0.71 1.12 -6.78
CA GLN A 132 0.45 0.68 -6.02
C GLN A 132 0.10 -0.02 -4.69
N GLY A 133 -1.16 0.01 -4.26
CA GLY A 133 -1.59 -0.56 -2.99
C GLY A 133 -1.02 0.21 -1.81
N THR A 134 -1.58 0.00 -0.63
CA THR A 134 -0.91 0.45 0.59
C THR A 134 0.35 -0.38 0.78
N ASP A 135 1.46 0.26 1.14
CA ASP A 135 2.70 -0.43 1.54
C ASP A 135 2.45 -1.13 2.89
N GLU A 136 1.73 -2.26 2.87
CA GLU A 136 1.50 -3.07 4.06
C GLU A 136 2.86 -3.42 4.68
N ARG A 137 3.00 -3.13 5.97
CA ARG A 137 4.20 -3.45 6.73
C ARG A 137 4.06 -4.84 7.32
N TRP A 138 4.98 -5.69 6.92
CA TRP A 138 5.08 -7.07 7.32
C TRP A 138 6.09 -7.19 8.47
N MET A 139 5.68 -7.91 9.50
CA MET A 139 6.56 -8.39 10.55
C MET A 139 6.75 -9.88 10.36
N VAL A 140 8.00 -10.35 10.36
CA VAL A 140 8.34 -11.77 10.36
C VAL A 140 9.02 -12.09 11.68
N LEU A 141 8.36 -12.89 12.50
CA LEU A 141 8.89 -13.37 13.78
C LEU A 141 9.37 -14.81 13.62
N LEU A 142 10.69 -15.01 13.62
CA LEU A 142 11.31 -16.32 13.63
C LEU A 142 11.69 -16.69 15.05
N VAL A 143 11.28 -17.85 15.54
CA VAL A 143 11.56 -18.30 16.91
C VAL A 143 11.81 -19.80 16.92
N ASN A 144 12.90 -20.23 17.55
CA ASN A 144 13.10 -21.63 17.92
C ASN A 144 13.27 -21.74 19.45
N ARG A 145 13.88 -22.81 19.96
CA ARG A 145 14.08 -22.98 21.41
C ARG A 145 15.08 -22.00 22.02
N ARG A 146 15.90 -21.30 21.23
CA ARG A 146 17.09 -20.54 21.68
C ARG A 146 17.23 -19.19 21.01
N ALA A 147 16.82 -19.08 19.76
CA ALA A 147 16.97 -17.89 18.95
C ALA A 147 15.59 -17.35 18.56
N ALA A 148 15.47 -16.03 18.66
CA ALA A 148 14.38 -15.27 18.11
C ALA A 148 14.97 -14.17 17.22
N ARG A 149 14.44 -14.03 16.00
CA ARG A 149 14.83 -12.99 15.04
C ARG A 149 13.59 -12.32 14.53
N LEU A 150 13.70 -11.01 14.32
CA LEU A 150 12.59 -10.21 13.87
C LEU A 150 12.99 -9.43 12.63
N PHE A 151 12.16 -9.56 11.60
CA PHE A 151 12.28 -8.80 10.37
C PHE A 151 11.06 -7.91 10.21
N PHE A 152 11.27 -6.73 9.67
CA PHE A 152 10.23 -5.74 9.50
C PHE A 152 10.44 -4.94 8.24
N GLY A 153 9.35 -4.63 7.55
CA GLY A 153 9.37 -3.79 6.37
C GLY A 153 8.26 -4.12 5.39
N PRO A 154 8.26 -3.49 4.21
CA PRO A 154 7.37 -3.86 3.12
C PRO A 154 7.64 -5.30 2.67
N GLY A 155 6.62 -5.95 2.10
CA GLY A 155 6.68 -7.37 1.75
C GLY A 155 7.80 -7.78 0.79
N ASP A 156 8.34 -6.83 0.02
CA ASP A 156 9.45 -7.03 -0.93
C ASP A 156 10.80 -6.48 -0.43
N ALA A 157 10.84 -5.88 0.76
CA ALA A 157 12.00 -5.20 1.32
C ALA A 157 12.01 -5.31 2.85
N LEU A 158 11.96 -6.55 3.35
CA LEU A 158 12.14 -6.83 4.77
C LEU A 158 13.58 -6.53 5.19
N GLU A 159 13.76 -6.05 6.42
CA GLU A 159 15.06 -5.85 7.05
C GLU A 159 15.09 -6.53 8.42
N GLU A 160 16.23 -7.15 8.79
CA GLU A 160 16.40 -7.71 10.14
C GLU A 160 16.55 -6.55 11.13
N THR A 161 15.56 -6.37 12.02
CA THR A 161 15.52 -5.26 12.97
C THR A 161 16.12 -5.63 14.32
N ASP A 162 15.84 -6.86 14.77
CA ASP A 162 16.27 -7.33 16.09
C ASP A 162 16.61 -8.82 16.07
N ARG A 163 17.55 -9.21 16.94
CA ARG A 163 17.95 -10.61 17.19
C ARG A 163 18.15 -10.84 18.68
N LEU A 164 17.60 -11.93 19.18
CA LEU A 164 17.73 -12.40 20.55
C LEU A 164 18.19 -13.87 20.53
N VAL A 165 19.23 -14.18 21.31
CA VAL A 165 19.77 -15.54 21.44
C VAL A 165 19.97 -15.83 22.92
N ASP A 166 19.26 -16.85 23.43
CA ASP A 166 19.32 -17.33 24.80
C ASP A 166 20.05 -18.67 24.88
N ASP A 167 20.95 -18.81 25.85
CA ASP A 167 21.65 -20.06 26.16
C ASP A 167 20.71 -21.05 26.87
N VAL A 168 19.88 -21.76 26.11
CA VAL A 168 19.10 -22.88 26.68
C VAL A 168 20.00 -24.10 26.78
N HIS A 169 20.03 -24.78 27.93
CA HIS A 169 20.91 -25.94 28.12
C HIS A 169 20.54 -27.12 27.18
N GLN A 170 21.52 -27.79 26.54
CA GLN A 170 21.26 -28.94 25.66
C GLN A 170 20.75 -30.15 26.45
N GLN A 171 19.79 -30.87 25.87
CA GLN A 171 19.20 -32.08 26.45
C GLN A 171 20.16 -33.27 26.24
N HIS A 172 21.02 -33.59 27.21
CA HIS A 172 21.81 -34.81 27.19
C HIS A 172 21.09 -35.94 27.95
N GLY A 173 20.76 -37.02 27.24
CA GLY A 173 20.17 -38.22 27.83
C GLY A 173 21.20 -39.05 28.60
N LYS A 174 21.30 -38.87 29.92
CA LYS A 174 21.81 -39.88 30.87
C LYS A 174 21.00 -39.83 32.17
N GLY A 175 20.44 -40.96 32.56
CA GLY A 175 19.33 -41.09 33.50
C GLY A 175 19.63 -40.88 34.99
N GLY A 176 18.55 -40.80 35.76
CA GLY A 176 18.52 -40.69 37.22
C GLY A 176 17.41 -39.73 37.65
N TRP A 177 16.86 -39.89 38.87
CA TRP A 177 15.73 -39.14 39.46
C TRP A 177 15.78 -37.60 39.32
N SER A 178 16.93 -37.03 38.96
CA SER A 178 17.20 -35.63 38.63
C SER A 178 16.71 -35.18 37.24
N GLN A 179 16.29 -36.11 36.36
CA GLN A 179 15.90 -35.82 34.98
C GLN A 179 14.60 -35.00 34.89
N SER A 180 13.66 -35.19 35.82
CA SER A 180 12.39 -34.45 35.86
C SER A 180 12.58 -32.98 36.26
N ASN A 181 13.50 -32.69 37.19
CA ASN A 181 13.83 -31.33 37.60
C ASN A 181 14.64 -30.60 36.52
N TYR A 182 15.58 -31.30 35.86
CA TYR A 182 16.35 -30.73 34.75
C TYR A 182 15.46 -30.43 33.54
N GLN A 183 14.55 -31.33 33.18
CA GLN A 183 13.58 -31.11 32.09
C GLN A 183 12.69 -29.90 32.36
N ARG A 184 12.19 -29.74 33.60
CA ARG A 184 11.40 -28.55 33.99
C ARG A 184 12.19 -27.24 33.90
N SER A 185 13.49 -27.25 34.17
CA SER A 185 14.34 -26.07 34.01
C SER A 185 14.48 -25.69 32.54
N VAL A 186 14.73 -26.67 31.68
CA VAL A 186 14.85 -26.46 30.22
C VAL A 186 13.52 -26.01 29.63
N ASP A 187 12.40 -26.63 30.01
CA ASP A 187 11.07 -26.24 29.52
C ASP A 187 10.72 -24.81 29.96
N LYS A 188 11.11 -24.43 31.19
CA LYS A 188 10.95 -23.06 31.67
C LYS A 188 11.83 -22.07 30.88
N GLU A 189 13.10 -22.40 30.64
CA GLU A 189 14.01 -21.58 29.83
C GLU A 189 13.44 -21.33 28.42
N VAL A 190 12.90 -22.38 27.77
CA VAL A 190 12.21 -22.23 26.48
C VAL A 190 10.97 -21.34 26.61
N SER A 191 10.15 -21.54 27.65
CA SER A 191 8.95 -20.73 27.87
C SER A 191 9.26 -19.25 28.09
N ASP A 192 10.32 -18.95 28.86
CA ASP A 192 10.80 -17.60 29.11
C ASP A 192 11.36 -16.98 27.82
N HIS A 193 12.10 -17.75 27.00
CA HIS A 193 12.55 -17.32 25.68
C HIS A 193 11.40 -16.95 24.74
N LEU A 194 10.36 -17.81 24.65
CA LEU A 194 9.17 -17.51 23.85
C LEU A 194 8.44 -16.25 24.33
N GLN A 195 8.46 -15.98 25.64
CA GLN A 195 7.88 -14.76 26.21
C GLN A 195 8.68 -13.53 25.78
N ASN A 196 10.01 -13.60 25.90
CA ASN A 196 10.90 -12.52 25.48
C ASN A 196 10.75 -12.20 23.98
N ALA A 197 10.61 -13.24 23.14
CA ALA A 197 10.38 -13.08 21.71
C ALA A 197 9.03 -12.38 21.42
N ALA A 198 7.97 -12.77 22.13
CA ALA A 198 6.65 -12.13 22.00
C ALA A 198 6.67 -10.67 22.47
N ASP A 199 7.36 -10.36 23.57
CA ASP A 199 7.50 -9.02 24.10
C ASP A 199 8.32 -8.12 23.17
N LEU A 200 9.38 -8.66 22.56
CA LEU A 200 10.18 -7.96 21.54
C LEU A 200 9.33 -7.60 20.32
N ALA A 201 8.56 -8.56 19.80
CA ALA A 201 7.65 -8.31 18.68
C ALA A 201 6.60 -7.25 19.02
N PHE A 202 6.02 -7.31 20.22
CA PHE A 202 5.03 -6.34 20.64
C PHE A 202 5.61 -4.94 20.87
N LYS A 203 6.86 -4.86 21.36
CA LYS A 203 7.58 -3.59 21.49
C LYS A 203 7.79 -2.94 20.13
N LEU A 204 8.20 -3.69 19.11
CA LEU A 204 8.34 -3.14 17.77
C LEU A 204 6.99 -2.70 17.19
N TYR A 205 5.94 -3.51 17.39
CA TYR A 205 4.60 -3.13 16.96
C TYR A 205 4.13 -1.82 17.60
N LYS A 206 4.44 -1.55 18.87
CA LYS A 206 4.07 -0.28 19.51
C LYS A 206 4.79 0.94 18.93
N THR A 207 6.03 0.77 18.46
CA THR A 207 6.84 1.89 17.95
C THR A 207 6.61 2.13 16.46
N GLN A 208 6.47 1.07 15.66
CA GLN A 208 6.39 1.16 14.22
C GLN A 208 5.02 0.76 13.66
N GLY A 209 4.22 -0.01 14.39
CA GLY A 209 3.02 -0.69 13.86
C GLY A 209 3.38 -1.92 13.03
N ALA A 210 2.38 -2.70 12.65
CA ALA A 210 2.48 -3.75 11.64
C ALA A 210 1.08 -4.01 11.08
N ASP A 211 0.98 -4.29 9.79
CA ASP A 211 -0.29 -4.60 9.14
C ASP A 211 -0.51 -6.12 9.11
N ARG A 212 0.58 -6.89 8.96
CA ARG A 212 0.58 -8.35 8.87
C ARG A 212 1.75 -8.97 9.63
N VAL A 213 1.55 -10.17 10.18
CA VAL A 213 2.55 -10.94 10.92
C VAL A 213 2.69 -12.34 10.31
N LEU A 214 3.90 -12.70 9.90
CA LEU A 214 4.30 -14.07 9.59
C LEU A 214 5.10 -14.64 10.77
N VAL A 215 4.89 -15.92 11.06
CA VAL A 215 5.62 -16.60 12.13
C VAL A 215 6.37 -17.80 11.59
N GLY A 216 7.67 -17.86 11.83
CA GLY A 216 8.49 -19.05 11.59
C GLY A 216 8.85 -19.70 12.90
N VAL A 217 8.16 -20.79 13.24
CA VAL A 217 8.34 -21.49 14.52
C VAL A 217 8.16 -22.99 14.33
N PRO A 218 8.98 -23.84 14.98
CA PRO A 218 8.75 -25.28 15.02
C PRO A 218 7.33 -25.60 15.48
N GLY A 219 6.71 -26.63 14.87
CA GLY A 219 5.30 -26.96 15.08
C GLY A 219 4.95 -27.23 16.54
N GLU A 220 5.89 -27.80 17.30
CA GLU A 220 5.73 -28.10 18.72
C GLU A 220 5.72 -26.85 19.63
N LEU A 221 6.29 -25.73 19.19
CA LEU A 221 6.34 -24.48 19.97
C LEU A 221 5.23 -23.48 19.60
N LEU A 222 4.53 -23.72 18.49
CA LEU A 222 3.55 -22.77 17.94
C LEU A 222 2.43 -22.42 18.93
N THR A 223 1.82 -23.43 19.56
CA THR A 223 0.69 -23.21 20.47
C THR A 223 1.11 -22.37 21.67
N GLU A 224 2.29 -22.64 22.21
CA GLU A 224 2.83 -21.88 23.34
C GLU A 224 3.18 -20.45 22.93
N LEU A 225 3.88 -20.25 21.80
CA LEU A 225 4.18 -18.92 21.28
C LEU A 225 2.89 -18.11 21.06
N LYS A 226 1.86 -18.71 20.44
CA LYS A 226 0.56 -18.06 20.23
C LYS A 226 -0.10 -17.62 21.54
N SER A 227 0.05 -18.37 22.62
CA SER A 227 -0.50 -18.00 23.94
C SER A 227 0.22 -16.82 24.59
N LYS A 228 1.47 -16.54 24.19
CA LYS A 228 2.32 -15.46 24.70
C LYS A 228 2.26 -14.20 23.84
N LEU A 229 1.92 -14.32 22.55
CA LEU A 229 1.74 -13.19 21.64
C LEU A 229 0.59 -12.29 22.10
N HIS A 230 0.79 -10.99 21.99
CA HIS A 230 -0.25 -10.01 22.26
C HIS A 230 -1.43 -10.15 21.27
N PRO A 231 -2.70 -9.98 21.68
CA PRO A 231 -3.88 -10.13 20.80
C PRO A 231 -3.78 -9.36 19.48
N TYR A 232 -3.28 -8.13 19.49
CA TYR A 232 -3.07 -7.34 18.28
C TYR A 232 -2.14 -7.97 17.24
N LEU A 233 -1.14 -8.75 17.66
CA LEU A 233 -0.27 -9.49 16.73
C LEU A 233 -0.99 -10.73 16.19
N ILE A 234 -1.79 -11.40 17.03
CA ILE A 234 -2.58 -12.58 16.65
C ILE A 234 -3.63 -12.21 15.59
N GLU A 235 -4.34 -11.10 15.79
CA GLU A 235 -5.33 -10.56 14.82
C GLU A 235 -4.71 -10.26 13.45
N ARG A 236 -3.40 -10.06 13.38
CA ARG A 236 -2.64 -9.74 12.17
C ARG A 236 -1.89 -10.93 11.60
N ALA A 237 -2.05 -12.13 12.19
CA ALA A 237 -1.36 -13.32 11.73
C ALA A 237 -1.80 -13.69 10.30
N ALA A 238 -0.88 -13.60 9.36
CA ALA A 238 -1.12 -13.77 7.92
C ALA A 238 -0.66 -15.13 7.38
N GLY A 239 0.18 -15.85 8.14
CA GLY A 239 0.73 -17.13 7.69
C GLY A 239 1.91 -17.61 8.51
N LYS A 240 2.52 -18.70 8.05
CA LYS A 240 3.72 -19.27 8.65
C LYS A 240 4.77 -19.49 7.59
N ILE A 241 6.04 -19.29 7.97
CA ILE A 241 7.16 -19.63 7.09
C ILE A 241 8.01 -20.72 7.73
N ASN A 242 8.68 -21.51 6.90
CA ASN A 242 9.59 -22.55 7.38
C ASN A 242 11.01 -22.23 6.92
N VAL A 243 11.82 -21.73 7.85
CA VAL A 243 13.22 -21.35 7.63
C VAL A 243 14.03 -21.72 8.87
N ASP A 244 15.31 -22.00 8.66
CA ASP A 244 16.25 -22.19 9.77
C ASP A 244 16.44 -20.85 10.51
N VAL A 245 15.95 -20.79 11.75
CA VAL A 245 15.96 -19.55 12.53
C VAL A 245 17.37 -19.02 12.76
N GLU A 246 18.37 -19.88 12.95
CA GLU A 246 19.72 -19.47 13.30
C GLU A 246 20.57 -19.11 12.08
N ASN A 247 20.41 -19.87 10.98
CA ASN A 247 21.32 -19.83 9.83
C ASN A 247 20.75 -19.13 8.60
N ALA A 248 19.42 -18.95 8.50
CA ALA A 248 18.82 -18.32 7.32
C ALA A 248 19.33 -16.88 7.12
N SER A 249 19.77 -16.57 5.91
CA SER A 249 20.11 -15.22 5.50
C SER A 249 18.84 -14.37 5.35
N LEU A 250 18.99 -13.04 5.22
CA LEU A 250 17.87 -12.16 4.91
C LEU A 250 17.16 -12.58 3.60
N ASP A 251 17.94 -12.95 2.59
CA ASP A 251 17.42 -13.39 1.30
C ASP A 251 16.59 -14.67 1.42
N ASP A 252 17.02 -15.63 2.25
CA ASP A 252 16.27 -16.86 2.52
C ASP A 252 14.92 -16.55 3.19
N VAL A 253 14.90 -15.61 4.15
CA VAL A 253 13.68 -15.18 4.84
C VAL A 253 12.74 -14.47 3.88
N CYS A 254 13.25 -13.54 3.06
CA CYS A 254 12.47 -12.86 2.02
C CYS A 254 11.90 -13.87 1.01
N ALA A 255 12.70 -14.84 0.57
CA ALA A 255 12.27 -15.88 -0.36
C ALA A 255 11.15 -16.77 0.23
N ALA A 256 11.22 -17.08 1.53
CA ALA A 256 10.19 -17.87 2.22
C ALA A 256 8.93 -17.05 2.54
N ALA A 257 9.06 -15.76 2.84
CA ALA A 257 7.93 -14.87 3.12
C ALA A 257 7.09 -14.56 1.88
N ARG A 258 7.74 -14.35 0.72
CA ARG A 258 7.09 -13.95 -0.53
C ARG A 258 5.89 -14.81 -0.97
N PRO A 259 5.94 -16.16 -0.97
CA PRO A 259 4.78 -16.97 -1.32
C PRO A 259 3.64 -16.85 -0.30
N GLU A 260 3.94 -16.74 1.00
CA GLU A 260 2.93 -16.56 2.05
C GLU A 260 2.24 -15.20 1.96
N ILE A 261 3.00 -14.14 1.66
CA ILE A 261 2.48 -12.79 1.39
C ILE A 261 1.53 -12.82 0.20
N THR A 262 1.97 -13.41 -0.92
CA THR A 262 1.14 -13.55 -2.12
C THR A 262 -0.13 -14.34 -1.81
N ALA A 263 -0.02 -15.47 -1.11
CA ALA A 263 -1.16 -16.30 -0.75
C ALA A 263 -2.15 -15.57 0.18
N HIS A 264 -1.64 -14.75 1.11
CA HIS A 264 -2.47 -13.91 1.97
C HIS A 264 -3.22 -12.84 1.18
N ASN A 265 -2.56 -12.16 0.24
CA ASN A 265 -3.19 -11.17 -0.63
C ASN A 265 -4.27 -11.80 -1.50
N MET A 266 -3.99 -12.97 -2.10
CA MET A 266 -4.97 -13.75 -2.86
C MET A 266 -6.21 -14.12 -2.03
N ARG A 267 -6.02 -14.58 -0.79
CA ARG A 267 -7.14 -14.88 0.13
C ARG A 267 -7.94 -13.64 0.49
N SER A 268 -7.25 -12.55 0.81
CA SER A 268 -7.89 -11.27 1.17
C SER A 268 -8.73 -10.72 0.03
N GLU A 269 -8.22 -10.72 -1.21
CA GLU A 269 -9.00 -10.33 -2.39
C GLU A 269 -10.21 -11.24 -2.59
N ARG A 270 -10.04 -12.56 -2.44
CA ARG A 270 -11.15 -13.52 -2.57
C ARG A 270 -12.25 -13.26 -1.55
N GLU A 271 -11.92 -13.02 -0.29
CA GLU A 271 -12.89 -12.72 0.76
C GLU A 271 -13.72 -11.47 0.45
N VAL A 272 -13.08 -10.41 -0.08
CA VAL A 272 -13.78 -9.18 -0.45
C VAL A 272 -14.67 -9.40 -1.68
N LEU A 273 -14.20 -10.17 -2.67
CA LEU A 273 -15.00 -10.55 -3.85
C LEU A 273 -16.20 -11.43 -3.50
N ASP A 274 -16.03 -12.40 -2.60
CA ASP A 274 -17.13 -13.25 -2.12
C ASP A 274 -18.20 -12.42 -1.40
N ARG A 275 -17.78 -11.44 -0.58
CA ARG A 275 -18.70 -10.48 0.05
C ARG A 275 -19.43 -9.63 -1.00
N LEU A 276 -18.74 -9.19 -2.04
CA LEU A 276 -19.35 -8.42 -3.13
C LEU A 276 -20.40 -9.26 -3.84
N GLN A 277 -20.05 -10.48 -4.24
CA GLN A 277 -20.94 -11.39 -4.95
C GLN A 277 -22.20 -11.72 -4.13
N GLN A 278 -22.06 -11.91 -2.81
CA GLN A 278 -23.20 -12.11 -1.90
C GLN A 278 -24.05 -10.85 -1.71
N GLY A 279 -23.43 -9.67 -1.83
CA GLY A 279 -24.07 -8.37 -1.62
C GLY A 279 -24.75 -7.79 -2.86
N VAL A 280 -24.40 -8.23 -4.06
CA VAL A 280 -24.97 -7.72 -5.31
C VAL A 280 -26.40 -8.26 -5.50
N GLY A 281 -27.35 -7.35 -5.70
CA GLY A 281 -28.77 -7.65 -5.86
C GLY A 281 -29.68 -6.71 -5.07
N ALA A 282 -31.00 -6.86 -5.22
CA ALA A 282 -31.98 -5.96 -4.63
C ALA A 282 -31.90 -5.95 -3.09
N GLY A 283 -31.50 -4.81 -2.52
CA GLY A 283 -31.40 -4.59 -1.07
C GLY A 283 -30.14 -5.16 -0.41
N GLY A 284 -29.18 -5.64 -1.19
CA GLY A 284 -27.90 -6.14 -0.69
C GLY A 284 -26.87 -5.02 -0.45
N ARG A 285 -25.72 -5.40 0.13
CA ARG A 285 -24.60 -4.48 0.47
C ARG A 285 -23.48 -4.51 -0.56
N GLY A 286 -23.81 -4.77 -1.82
CA GLY A 286 -22.88 -4.76 -2.94
C GLY A 286 -23.48 -4.02 -4.13
N ALA A 287 -22.65 -3.23 -4.80
CA ALA A 287 -22.95 -2.58 -6.07
C ALA A 287 -21.94 -3.04 -7.12
N ALA A 288 -22.38 -3.31 -8.35
CA ALA A 288 -21.50 -3.80 -9.41
C ALA A 288 -21.76 -3.09 -10.73
N GLY A 289 -20.69 -2.83 -11.48
CA GLY A 289 -20.75 -2.06 -12.71
C GLY A 289 -20.77 -0.55 -12.44
N ILE A 290 -20.44 0.22 -13.48
CA ILE A 290 -20.14 1.64 -13.32
C ILE A 290 -21.33 2.43 -12.78
N GLU A 291 -22.54 2.21 -13.31
CA GLU A 291 -23.72 2.99 -12.93
C GLU A 291 -24.07 2.84 -11.43
N GLU A 292 -24.14 1.60 -10.93
CA GLU A 292 -24.46 1.32 -9.53
C GLU A 292 -23.37 1.81 -8.58
N VAL A 293 -22.09 1.68 -8.98
CA VAL A 293 -20.96 2.12 -8.15
C VAL A 293 -20.92 3.64 -8.05
N LEU A 294 -21.13 4.37 -9.16
CA LEU A 294 -21.19 5.83 -9.13
C LEU A 294 -22.35 6.34 -8.26
N ASP A 295 -23.53 5.70 -8.35
CA ASP A 295 -24.67 6.03 -7.49
C ASP A 295 -24.36 5.78 -6.00
N ALA A 296 -23.75 4.63 -5.68
CA ALA A 296 -23.32 4.32 -4.32
C ALA A 296 -22.27 5.32 -3.76
N LEU A 297 -21.32 5.75 -4.60
CA LEU A 297 -20.35 6.78 -4.26
C LEU A 297 -21.03 8.14 -4.03
N ASN A 298 -21.99 8.51 -4.89
CA ASN A 298 -22.77 9.76 -4.75
C ASN A 298 -23.58 9.78 -3.45
N GLN A 299 -24.07 8.63 -3.00
CA GLN A 299 -24.82 8.49 -1.74
C GLN A 299 -23.92 8.33 -0.50
N ALA A 300 -22.59 8.37 -0.66
CA ALA A 300 -21.61 8.15 0.40
C ALA A 300 -21.77 6.80 1.14
N ARG A 301 -22.17 5.75 0.42
CA ARG A 301 -22.48 4.43 0.96
C ARG A 301 -21.31 3.46 0.91
N VAL A 302 -20.21 3.82 0.26
CA VAL A 302 -19.13 2.88 -0.04
C VAL A 302 -18.25 2.63 1.20
N GLU A 303 -18.04 1.35 1.51
CA GLU A 303 -17.05 0.84 2.46
C GLU A 303 -15.73 0.58 1.75
N THR A 304 -15.79 -0.17 0.65
CA THR A 304 -14.63 -0.57 -0.15
C THR A 304 -14.97 -0.50 -1.63
N LEU A 305 -14.22 0.30 -2.39
CA LEU A 305 -14.24 0.33 -3.85
C LEU A 305 -13.30 -0.75 -4.38
N LEU A 306 -13.80 -1.60 -5.27
CA LEU A 306 -13.04 -2.63 -5.98
C LEU A 306 -12.90 -2.26 -7.44
N ILE A 307 -11.69 -2.40 -7.99
CA ILE A 307 -11.36 -2.03 -9.36
C ILE A 307 -10.53 -3.15 -9.98
N SER A 308 -10.90 -3.60 -11.18
CA SER A 308 -10.06 -4.55 -11.92
C SER A 308 -8.76 -3.86 -12.33
N GLU A 309 -7.66 -4.60 -12.33
CA GLU A 309 -6.40 -4.06 -12.84
C GLU A 309 -6.56 -3.53 -14.28
N ASN A 310 -6.09 -2.30 -14.53
CA ASN A 310 -6.20 -1.59 -15.81
C ASN A 310 -7.63 -1.24 -16.28
N PHE A 311 -8.64 -1.37 -15.41
CA PHE A 311 -9.99 -0.93 -15.75
C PHE A 311 -10.03 0.58 -15.99
N ARG A 312 -10.63 0.98 -17.10
CA ARG A 312 -10.90 2.37 -17.46
C ARG A 312 -12.34 2.47 -17.97
N ALA A 313 -13.01 3.55 -17.61
CA ALA A 313 -14.35 3.84 -18.11
C ALA A 313 -14.49 5.35 -18.35
N SER A 314 -15.18 5.73 -19.42
CA SER A 314 -15.62 7.13 -19.58
C SER A 314 -16.78 7.43 -18.64
N GLY A 315 -16.97 8.70 -18.34
CA GLY A 315 -18.09 9.17 -17.55
C GLY A 315 -18.19 10.69 -17.61
N ARG A 316 -18.97 11.26 -16.71
CA ARG A 316 -19.13 12.70 -16.59
C ARG A 316 -19.03 13.12 -15.12
N VAL A 317 -18.50 14.31 -14.88
CA VAL A 317 -18.38 14.87 -13.54
C VAL A 317 -19.09 16.21 -13.50
N ASP A 318 -20.03 16.36 -12.56
CA ASP A 318 -20.54 17.67 -12.18
C ASP A 318 -19.66 18.19 -11.03
N PHE A 319 -18.70 19.04 -11.36
CA PHE A 319 -17.79 19.62 -10.38
C PHE A 319 -18.47 20.62 -9.42
N GLN A 320 -19.64 21.14 -9.76
CA GLN A 320 -20.37 22.05 -8.85
C GLN A 320 -21.13 21.26 -7.78
N ALA A 321 -21.79 20.18 -8.20
CA ALA A 321 -22.52 19.30 -7.29
C ALA A 321 -21.64 18.21 -6.65
N GLY A 322 -20.41 18.02 -7.16
CA GLY A 322 -19.54 16.91 -6.80
C GLY A 322 -20.11 15.56 -7.21
N LEU A 323 -20.94 15.48 -8.25
CA LEU A 323 -21.61 14.25 -8.68
C LEU A 323 -20.81 13.52 -9.76
N LEU A 324 -20.71 12.20 -9.62
CA LEU A 324 -20.17 11.32 -10.65
C LEU A 324 -21.32 10.72 -11.43
N LEU A 325 -21.26 10.82 -12.75
CA LEU A 325 -22.33 10.44 -13.64
C LEU A 325 -21.83 9.45 -14.70
N PRO A 326 -22.67 8.50 -15.14
CA PRO A 326 -22.32 7.63 -16.25
C PRO A 326 -22.22 8.43 -17.56
N ASP A 327 -21.53 7.87 -18.55
CA ASP A 327 -21.20 8.55 -19.81
C ASP A 327 -22.46 8.99 -20.61
N ASN A 328 -23.55 8.22 -20.47
CA ASN A 328 -24.84 8.49 -21.10
C ASN A 328 -25.72 9.52 -20.37
N ALA A 329 -25.29 10.05 -19.22
CA ALA A 329 -26.08 10.99 -18.44
C ALA A 329 -26.22 12.37 -19.10
N GLU A 330 -27.34 13.03 -18.81
CA GLU A 330 -27.54 14.45 -19.15
C GLU A 330 -26.89 15.33 -18.08
N GLY A 331 -25.95 16.19 -18.47
CA GLY A 331 -25.25 17.12 -17.56
C GLY A 331 -23.85 16.66 -17.14
N GLY A 332 -23.11 17.52 -16.43
CA GLY A 332 -21.69 17.31 -16.10
C GLY A 332 -20.73 17.49 -17.29
N GLU A 333 -19.45 17.59 -17.00
CA GLU A 333 -18.36 17.67 -17.99
C GLU A 333 -17.86 16.25 -18.30
N PRO A 334 -17.63 15.89 -19.58
CA PRO A 334 -17.15 14.55 -19.93
C PRO A 334 -15.71 14.35 -19.47
N VAL A 335 -15.45 13.16 -18.91
CA VAL A 335 -14.11 12.71 -18.52
C VAL A 335 -13.79 11.38 -19.20
N ALA A 336 -12.56 11.26 -19.70
CA ALA A 336 -12.11 10.04 -20.38
C ALA A 336 -11.92 8.87 -19.41
N ASP A 337 -11.68 9.16 -18.13
CA ASP A 337 -11.47 8.17 -17.08
C ASP A 337 -12.19 8.59 -15.80
N ILE A 338 -13.37 8.03 -15.57
CA ILE A 338 -14.19 8.27 -14.38
C ILE A 338 -13.69 7.49 -13.16
N VAL A 339 -12.75 6.55 -13.35
CA VAL A 339 -12.20 5.72 -12.26
C VAL A 339 -11.38 6.57 -11.29
N GLU A 340 -10.62 7.55 -11.78
CA GLU A 340 -9.87 8.49 -10.92
C GLU A 340 -10.81 9.30 -10.00
N PRO A 341 -11.83 10.03 -10.50
CA PRO A 341 -12.81 10.69 -9.64
C PRO A 341 -13.55 9.73 -8.70
N ALA A 342 -13.80 8.50 -9.12
CA ALA A 342 -14.41 7.48 -8.26
C ALA A 342 -13.50 7.07 -7.09
N ILE A 343 -12.20 6.91 -7.35
CA ILE A 343 -11.18 6.65 -6.33
C ILE A 343 -11.09 7.82 -5.35
N GLU A 344 -11.00 9.04 -5.87
CA GLU A 344 -10.96 10.27 -5.06
C GLU A 344 -12.18 10.34 -4.13
N LYS A 345 -13.39 10.22 -4.69
CA LYS A 345 -14.63 10.26 -3.93
C LYS A 345 -14.75 9.12 -2.91
N ALA A 346 -14.16 7.96 -3.18
CA ALA A 346 -14.05 6.87 -2.20
C ALA A 346 -13.12 7.25 -1.04
N ILE A 347 -11.96 7.84 -1.33
CA ILE A 347 -10.98 8.26 -0.33
C ILE A 347 -11.57 9.36 0.57
N GLU A 348 -12.24 10.36 0.00
CA GLU A 348 -12.87 11.46 0.73
C GLU A 348 -13.90 10.99 1.77
N GLN A 349 -14.74 10.01 1.40
CA GLN A 349 -15.72 9.44 2.33
C GLN A 349 -15.10 8.41 3.30
N SER A 350 -13.76 8.29 3.36
CA SER A 350 -13.02 7.32 4.15
C SER A 350 -13.33 5.86 3.79
N ALA A 351 -13.66 5.59 2.53
CA ALA A 351 -13.69 4.24 1.99
C ALA A 351 -12.27 3.77 1.66
N SER A 352 -12.09 2.46 1.59
CA SER A 352 -10.88 1.84 1.06
C SER A 352 -11.02 1.67 -0.44
N ALA A 353 -9.93 1.82 -1.20
CA ALA A 353 -9.90 1.46 -2.61
C ALA A 353 -8.91 0.31 -2.81
N LEU A 354 -9.37 -0.75 -3.46
CA LEU A 354 -8.63 -2.00 -3.68
C LEU A 354 -8.61 -2.34 -5.16
N VAL A 355 -7.41 -2.49 -5.71
CA VAL A 355 -7.24 -3.04 -7.06
C VAL A 355 -7.14 -4.56 -6.95
N VAL A 356 -8.06 -5.26 -7.63
CA VAL A 356 -8.11 -6.72 -7.70
C VAL A 356 -7.10 -7.18 -8.75
N ARG A 357 -6.10 -7.96 -8.32
CA ARG A 357 -4.94 -8.35 -9.14
C ARG A 357 -4.83 -9.85 -9.35
N HIS A 358 -5.38 -10.63 -8.42
CA HIS A 358 -5.20 -12.07 -8.39
C HIS A 358 -6.42 -12.86 -8.88
N HIS A 359 -7.54 -12.16 -9.11
CA HIS A 359 -8.81 -12.74 -9.50
C HIS A 359 -9.42 -11.94 -10.64
N THR A 360 -10.20 -12.60 -11.49
CA THR A 360 -10.88 -11.98 -12.63
C THR A 360 -12.39 -11.86 -12.43
N ASP A 361 -12.90 -12.22 -11.24
CA ASP A 361 -14.33 -12.23 -10.92
C ASP A 361 -15.05 -10.89 -11.12
N LEU A 362 -14.29 -9.77 -11.08
CA LEU A 362 -14.85 -8.43 -11.26
C LEU A 362 -15.06 -8.07 -12.74
N GLU A 363 -14.34 -8.69 -13.68
CA GLU A 363 -14.51 -8.45 -15.13
C GLU A 363 -15.94 -8.75 -15.63
N PRO A 364 -16.56 -9.92 -15.36
CA PRO A 364 -17.94 -10.18 -15.76
C PRO A 364 -18.96 -9.28 -15.03
N MET A 365 -18.54 -8.61 -13.95
CA MET A 365 -19.35 -7.65 -13.19
C MET A 365 -19.17 -6.21 -13.68
N GLY A 366 -18.48 -6.00 -14.81
CA GLY A 366 -18.26 -4.68 -15.40
C GLY A 366 -16.97 -3.99 -14.96
N GLY A 367 -16.03 -4.73 -14.36
CA GLY A 367 -14.66 -4.26 -14.04
C GLY A 367 -14.54 -3.32 -12.83
N ILE A 368 -15.65 -2.99 -12.18
CA ILE A 368 -15.73 -2.17 -10.97
C ILE A 368 -16.84 -2.67 -10.05
N GLY A 369 -16.62 -2.59 -8.75
CA GLY A 369 -17.62 -2.95 -7.74
C GLY A 369 -17.42 -2.18 -6.45
N ALA A 370 -18.41 -2.20 -5.56
CA ALA A 370 -18.33 -1.57 -4.26
C ALA A 370 -19.03 -2.40 -3.19
N LEU A 371 -18.37 -2.58 -2.05
CA LEU A 371 -19.02 -3.00 -0.80
C LEU A 371 -19.61 -1.78 -0.12
N LEU A 372 -20.84 -1.93 0.40
CA LEU A 372 -21.60 -0.83 0.99
C LEU A 372 -21.66 -0.96 2.52
N ARG A 373 -21.57 0.17 3.21
CA ARG A 373 -21.66 0.27 4.68
C ARG A 373 -23.04 -0.11 5.21
N PHE A 374 -24.10 0.24 4.46
CA PHE A 374 -25.49 0.02 4.84
C PHE A 374 -26.38 -0.34 3.66
#